data_AF-A0A9D4EQA5-F1
#
_entry.id   AF-A0A9D4EQA5-F1
#
_cell.length_a   1.000
_cell.length_b   1.000
_cell.length_c   1.000
_cell.angle_alpha   90.00
_cell.angle_beta   90.00
_cell.angle_gamma   90.00
#
_symmetry.space_group_name_H-M   'P 1'
#
loop_
_entity.id
_entity.type
_entity.pdbx_description
1 polymer ?
#
loop_
_entity_poly.entity_id
_entity_poly.type
_entity_poly.pdbx_seq_one_letter_code
_entity_poly.pdbx_strand_id
1 'polypeptide(L)'
;MLLLLLLLLLLLLQLLLLPLILLLLLLLLLLWLLLLLLLLLFLLLLQLLLLLLLLLLLLLLLLLLLLLLLLLLLLLLLQLLKLLLLLRLLLVLLVLLLLLLLLLLLLLLLLLLLWLVLLQLLLLLLLLQLLLLLLLMLLLLLLLLILLLLLLLRILLLLLLLLLLLLLLLLLLLLLLLLLLLLLLLLLLLILILILILLLIIILLLLLLLLLLLLLLLLLLLLLLLLLLILLLLMFAVIAAIVATDCCYYYNNNYYYYYYYNNYYTNITTTTATTTTTAATSATTATPATAATVGTAATAGTAASAASATASTAATSITFATASTAATASTATTTTTATAATASAATDASAAAATAATAATYAATAATACTAATTTTILILLQLLLLQLLLLLLLLLLLLLLLLLQVLLQVLLLLLLLLLLLL
;
A
#
# COMPACT_ATOMS: atom_id res chain seq x y z
N MET A 1 -42.78 -118.19 159.37
CA MET A 1 -42.47 -118.91 158.11
C MET A 1 -43.28 -118.39 156.92
N LEU A 2 -44.62 -118.47 156.92
CA LEU A 2 -45.46 -118.06 155.77
C LEU A 2 -45.15 -116.65 155.25
N LEU A 3 -44.99 -115.66 156.14
CA LEU A 3 -44.62 -114.29 155.80
C LEU A 3 -43.26 -114.18 155.08
N LEU A 4 -42.29 -115.05 155.42
CA LEU A 4 -40.97 -115.10 154.78
C LEU A 4 -41.09 -115.70 153.37
N LEU A 5 -41.94 -116.72 153.19
CA LEU A 5 -42.22 -117.30 151.88
C LEU A 5 -42.95 -116.30 150.97
N LEU A 6 -43.90 -115.53 151.53
CA LEU A 6 -44.56 -114.43 150.83
C LEU A 6 -43.58 -113.32 150.45
N LEU A 7 -42.67 -112.95 151.36
CA LEU A 7 -41.62 -111.96 151.08
C LEU A 7 -40.64 -112.46 150.00
N LEU A 8 -40.26 -113.74 150.04
CA LEU A 8 -39.43 -114.38 149.03
C LEU A 8 -40.14 -114.45 147.67
N LEU A 9 -41.43 -114.77 147.65
CA LEU A 9 -42.25 -114.79 146.43
C LEU A 9 -42.43 -113.38 145.86
N LEU A 10 -42.65 -112.36 146.71
CA LEU A 10 -42.74 -110.96 146.31
C LEU A 10 -41.40 -110.45 145.78
N LEU A 11 -40.28 -110.82 146.42
CA LEU A 11 -38.94 -110.42 146.00
C LEU A 11 -38.51 -111.15 144.73
N LEU A 12 -38.89 -112.43 144.55
CA LEU A 12 -38.72 -113.17 143.29
C LEU A 12 -39.59 -112.58 142.18
N LEU A 13 -40.83 -112.20 142.49
CA LEU A 13 -41.73 -111.51 141.55
C LEU A 13 -41.20 -110.14 141.16
N GLN A 14 -40.63 -109.38 142.10
CA GLN A 14 -39.91 -108.13 141.82
C GLN A 14 -38.65 -108.39 140.98
N LEU A 15 -37.86 -109.45 141.29
CA LEU A 15 -36.68 -109.83 140.52
C LEU A 15 -37.03 -110.32 139.08
N LEU A 16 -38.27 -110.79 138.86
CA LEU A 16 -38.80 -111.19 137.55
C LEU A 16 -39.46 -110.02 136.81
N LEU A 17 -40.18 -109.14 137.51
CA LEU A 17 -40.75 -107.92 136.91
C LEU A 17 -39.68 -106.87 136.62
N LEU A 18 -38.62 -106.76 137.40
CA LEU A 18 -37.57 -105.74 137.18
C LEU A 18 -36.94 -105.85 135.78
N PRO A 19 -36.46 -107.01 135.29
CA PRO A 19 -35.98 -107.13 133.91
C PRO A 19 -37.10 -106.99 132.88
N LEU A 20 -38.36 -107.32 133.19
CA LEU A 20 -39.50 -107.11 132.28
C LEU A 20 -39.85 -105.62 132.13
N ILE A 21 -39.84 -104.86 133.22
CA ILE A 21 -40.01 -103.40 133.25
C ILE A 21 -38.81 -102.73 132.59
N LEU A 22 -37.59 -103.19 132.85
CA LEU A 22 -36.38 -102.69 132.19
C LEU A 22 -36.42 -102.95 130.69
N LEU A 23 -36.88 -104.13 130.26
CA LEU A 23 -37.06 -104.48 128.85
C LEU A 23 -38.17 -103.66 128.20
N LEU A 24 -39.30 -103.43 128.87
CA LEU A 24 -40.39 -102.58 128.38
C LEU A 24 -39.95 -101.11 128.27
N LEU A 25 -39.20 -100.61 129.25
CA LEU A 25 -38.66 -99.25 129.24
C LEU A 25 -37.55 -99.08 128.21
N LEU A 26 -36.72 -100.11 127.99
CA LEU A 26 -35.75 -100.17 126.89
C LEU A 26 -36.45 -100.23 125.53
N LEU A 27 -37.54 -100.99 125.39
CA LEU A 27 -38.36 -101.04 124.18
C LEU A 27 -39.05 -99.71 123.90
N LEU A 28 -39.58 -99.04 124.94
CA LEU A 28 -40.18 -97.71 124.84
C LEU A 28 -39.12 -96.65 124.48
N LEU A 29 -37.93 -96.71 125.09
CA LEU A 29 -36.79 -95.86 124.76
C LEU A 29 -36.33 -96.09 123.31
N LEU A 30 -36.25 -97.35 122.87
CA LEU A 30 -35.89 -97.72 121.50
C LEU A 30 -36.95 -97.26 120.50
N LEU A 31 -38.24 -97.38 120.83
CA LEU A 31 -39.35 -96.90 120.01
C LEU A 31 -39.36 -95.37 119.92
N TRP A 32 -39.09 -94.68 121.03
CA TRP A 32 -38.97 -93.22 121.07
C TRP A 32 -37.73 -92.74 120.30
N LEU A 33 -36.60 -93.42 120.43
CA LEU A 33 -35.38 -93.16 119.66
C LEU A 33 -35.61 -93.42 118.16
N LEU A 34 -36.34 -94.48 117.80
CA LEU A 34 -36.72 -94.78 116.42
C LEU A 34 -37.68 -93.72 115.86
N LEU A 35 -38.64 -93.24 116.65
CA LEU A 35 -39.55 -92.16 116.28
C LEU A 35 -38.78 -90.84 116.11
N LEU A 36 -37.84 -90.52 117.00
CA LEU A 36 -36.95 -89.37 116.92
C LEU A 36 -36.06 -89.45 115.67
N LEU A 37 -35.50 -90.63 115.38
CA LEU A 37 -34.69 -90.89 114.19
C LEU A 37 -35.52 -90.77 112.90
N LEU A 38 -36.76 -91.28 112.89
CA LEU A 38 -37.68 -91.15 111.77
C LEU A 38 -38.09 -89.68 111.55
N LEU A 39 -38.36 -88.93 112.63
CA LEU A 39 -38.65 -87.50 112.58
C LEU A 39 -37.44 -86.69 112.07
N LEU A 40 -36.23 -87.02 112.53
CA LEU A 40 -34.98 -86.41 112.07
C LEU A 40 -34.74 -86.72 110.59
N LEU A 41 -34.94 -87.97 110.16
CA LEU A 41 -34.84 -88.39 108.77
C LEU A 41 -35.88 -87.70 107.88
N PHE A 42 -37.13 -87.57 108.35
CA PHE A 42 -38.18 -86.86 107.64
C PHE A 42 -37.87 -85.35 107.53
N LEU A 43 -37.37 -84.72 108.58
CA LEU A 43 -37.00 -83.31 108.59
C LEU A 43 -35.77 -83.05 107.70
N LEU A 44 -34.79 -83.96 107.68
CA LEU A 44 -33.65 -83.94 106.77
C LEU A 44 -34.11 -84.14 105.31
N LEU A 45 -35.04 -85.07 105.05
CA LEU A 45 -35.64 -85.26 103.72
C LEU A 45 -36.42 -84.02 103.26
N LEU A 46 -37.16 -83.38 104.15
CA LEU A 46 -37.87 -82.13 103.87
C LEU A 46 -36.89 -80.97 103.60
N GLN A 47 -35.80 -80.87 104.36
CA GLN A 47 -34.74 -79.89 104.13
C GLN A 47 -34.00 -80.13 102.81
N LEU A 48 -33.75 -81.39 102.44
CA LEU A 48 -33.17 -81.78 101.16
C LEU A 48 -34.13 -81.46 99.99
N LEU A 49 -35.43 -81.72 100.15
CA LEU A 49 -36.46 -81.38 99.17
C LEU A 49 -36.60 -79.86 98.98
N LEU A 50 -36.54 -79.10 100.08
CA LEU A 50 -36.55 -77.63 100.04
C LEU A 50 -35.29 -77.08 99.35
N LEU A 51 -34.12 -77.66 99.62
CA LEU A 51 -32.86 -77.31 98.97
C LEU A 51 -32.90 -77.63 97.46
N LEU A 52 -33.46 -78.78 97.08
CA LEU A 52 -33.65 -79.18 95.69
C LEU A 52 -34.62 -78.25 94.96
N LEU A 53 -35.72 -77.85 95.61
CA LEU A 53 -36.69 -76.88 95.08
C LEU A 53 -36.06 -75.50 94.91
N LEU A 54 -35.25 -75.05 95.88
CA LEU A 54 -34.50 -73.79 95.80
C LEU A 54 -33.45 -73.83 94.67
N LEU A 55 -32.75 -74.95 94.50
CA LEU A 55 -31.79 -75.15 93.41
C LEU A 55 -32.50 -75.15 92.04
N LEU A 56 -33.65 -75.79 91.93
CA LEU A 56 -34.47 -75.79 90.72
C LEU A 56 -35.00 -74.39 90.38
N LEU A 57 -35.44 -73.63 91.39
CA LEU A 57 -35.87 -72.24 91.24
C LEU A 57 -34.72 -71.33 90.81
N LEU A 58 -33.52 -71.52 91.39
CA LEU A 58 -32.31 -70.79 91.00
C LEU A 58 -31.89 -71.11 89.56
N LEU A 59 -31.97 -72.39 89.16
CA LEU A 59 -31.68 -72.82 87.79
C LEU A 59 -32.69 -72.24 86.80
N LEU A 60 -33.98 -72.20 87.14
CA LEU A 60 -35.03 -71.58 86.33
C LEU A 60 -34.84 -70.07 86.21
N LEU A 61 -34.45 -69.39 87.29
CA LEU A 61 -34.12 -67.96 87.28
C LEU A 61 -32.89 -67.66 86.42
N LEU A 62 -31.86 -68.50 86.50
CA LEU A 62 -30.66 -68.40 85.67
C LEU A 62 -30.98 -68.62 84.18
N LEU A 63 -31.84 -69.60 83.86
CA LEU A 63 -32.31 -69.86 82.50
C LEU A 63 -33.14 -68.68 81.95
N LEU A 64 -34.01 -68.10 82.76
CA LEU A 64 -34.79 -66.91 82.41
C LEU A 64 -33.90 -65.69 82.18
N LEU A 65 -32.88 -65.49 83.02
CA LEU A 65 -31.89 -64.42 82.87
C LEU A 65 -31.06 -64.60 81.59
N LEU A 66 -30.65 -65.83 81.28
CA LEU A 66 -29.93 -66.17 80.05
C LEU A 66 -30.81 -65.93 78.80
N LEU A 67 -32.09 -66.30 78.86
CA LEU A 67 -33.06 -66.05 77.79
C LEU A 67 -33.29 -64.55 77.58
N LEU A 68 -33.40 -63.77 78.66
CA LEU A 68 -33.53 -62.31 78.61
C LEU A 68 -32.28 -61.65 78.02
N LEU A 69 -31.08 -62.12 78.40
CA LEU A 69 -29.80 -61.65 77.86
C LEU A 69 -29.69 -61.98 76.36
N LEU A 70 -30.09 -63.17 75.94
CA LEU A 70 -30.12 -63.58 74.53
C LEU A 70 -31.12 -62.73 73.71
N LEU A 71 -32.29 -62.43 74.26
CA LEU A 71 -33.29 -61.55 73.64
C LEU A 71 -32.78 -60.12 73.52
N LEU A 72 -32.10 -59.60 74.53
CA LEU A 72 -31.47 -58.27 74.51
C LEU A 72 -30.35 -58.20 73.46
N LEU A 73 -29.52 -59.24 73.37
CA LEU A 73 -28.46 -59.37 72.37
C LEU A 73 -29.05 -59.42 70.95
N LEU A 74 -30.13 -60.18 70.75
CA LEU A 74 -30.85 -60.25 69.46
C LEU A 74 -31.48 -58.90 69.07
N LEU A 75 -32.06 -58.18 70.04
CA LEU A 75 -32.60 -56.83 69.83
C LEU A 75 -31.50 -55.85 69.42
N LEU A 76 -30.35 -55.89 70.10
CA LEU A 76 -29.19 -55.04 69.81
C LEU A 76 -28.58 -55.37 68.43
N LEU A 77 -28.47 -56.67 68.08
CA LEU A 77 -28.04 -57.11 66.77
C LEU A 77 -28.99 -56.64 65.66
N LEU A 78 -30.31 -56.66 65.91
CA LEU A 78 -31.32 -56.16 64.97
C LEU A 78 -31.25 -54.63 64.81
N GLN A 79 -30.96 -53.88 65.88
CA GLN A 79 -30.71 -52.43 65.78
C GLN A 79 -29.42 -52.13 65.02
N LEU A 80 -28.34 -52.87 65.28
CA LEU A 80 -27.07 -52.75 64.54
C LEU A 80 -27.25 -53.06 63.05
N LEU A 81 -28.02 -54.09 62.71
CA LEU A 81 -28.33 -54.44 61.32
C LEU A 81 -29.15 -53.35 60.62
N LYS A 82 -30.14 -52.75 61.31
CA LYS A 82 -30.89 -51.58 60.79
C LYS A 82 -29.98 -50.37 60.56
N LEU A 83 -29.07 -50.08 61.48
CA LEU A 83 -28.10 -49.00 61.36
C LEU A 83 -27.14 -49.23 60.17
N LEU A 84 -26.63 -50.46 60.02
CA LEU A 84 -25.77 -50.85 58.89
C LEU A 84 -26.48 -50.74 57.54
N LEU A 85 -27.76 -51.14 57.46
CA LEU A 85 -28.57 -51.01 56.27
C LEU A 85 -28.86 -49.55 55.92
N LEU A 86 -29.15 -48.71 56.91
CA LEU A 86 -29.35 -47.27 56.74
C LEU A 86 -28.06 -46.56 56.33
N LEU A 87 -26.91 -46.94 56.89
CA LEU A 87 -25.59 -46.44 56.47
C LEU A 87 -25.26 -46.84 55.02
N ARG A 88 -25.58 -48.08 54.63
CA ARG A 88 -25.42 -48.54 53.24
C ARG A 88 -26.34 -47.78 52.27
N LEU A 89 -27.58 -47.50 52.67
CA LEU A 89 -28.52 -46.68 51.89
C LEU A 89 -28.01 -45.24 51.73
N LEU A 90 -27.50 -44.64 52.81
CA LEU A 90 -26.91 -43.31 52.80
C LEU A 90 -25.67 -43.25 51.88
N LEU A 91 -24.82 -44.28 51.90
CA LEU A 91 -23.66 -44.38 51.01
C LEU A 91 -24.08 -44.48 49.53
N VAL A 92 -25.10 -45.28 49.20
CA VAL A 92 -25.64 -45.38 47.84
C VAL A 92 -26.25 -44.05 47.39
N LEU A 93 -26.98 -43.35 48.27
CA LEU A 93 -27.54 -42.03 47.99
C LEU A 93 -26.44 -40.98 47.76
N LEU A 94 -25.36 -41.01 48.55
CA LEU A 94 -24.20 -40.13 48.38
C LEU A 94 -23.47 -40.38 47.05
N VAL A 95 -23.28 -41.64 46.66
CA VAL A 95 -22.69 -42.01 45.36
C VAL A 95 -23.59 -41.58 44.20
N LEU A 96 -24.91 -41.74 44.32
CA LEU A 96 -25.87 -41.28 43.31
C LEU A 96 -25.87 -39.75 43.17
N LEU A 97 -25.80 -39.01 44.29
CA LEU A 97 -25.69 -37.56 44.31
C LEU A 97 -24.37 -37.07 43.67
N LEU A 98 -23.25 -37.75 43.95
CA LEU A 98 -21.95 -37.47 43.35
C LEU A 98 -21.96 -37.74 41.84
N LEU A 99 -22.59 -38.83 41.39
CA LEU A 99 -22.76 -39.16 39.98
C LEU A 99 -23.63 -38.11 39.25
N LEU A 100 -24.72 -37.65 39.88
CA LEU A 100 -25.58 -36.59 39.37
C LEU A 100 -24.83 -35.25 39.26
N LEU A 101 -24.02 -34.91 40.27
CA LEU A 101 -23.17 -33.71 40.26
C LEU A 101 -22.12 -33.78 39.14
N LEU A 102 -21.49 -34.94 38.95
CA LEU A 102 -20.52 -35.18 37.87
C LEU A 102 -21.18 -35.08 36.48
N LEU A 103 -22.38 -35.63 36.32
CA LEU A 103 -23.17 -35.52 35.09
C LEU A 103 -23.55 -34.06 34.78
N LEU A 104 -23.96 -33.30 35.81
CA LEU A 104 -24.27 -31.87 35.68
C LEU A 104 -23.03 -31.05 35.31
N LEU A 105 -21.87 -31.35 35.91
CA LEU A 105 -20.58 -30.72 35.58
C LEU A 105 -20.16 -31.04 34.14
N LEU A 106 -20.34 -32.28 33.68
CA LEU A 106 -20.06 -32.69 32.31
C LEU A 106 -20.98 -31.99 31.30
N LEU A 107 -22.27 -31.84 31.62
CA LEU A 107 -23.24 -31.11 30.80
C LEU A 107 -22.90 -29.61 30.73
N LEU A 108 -22.49 -29.01 31.84
CA LEU A 108 -22.04 -27.61 31.89
C LEU A 108 -20.75 -27.40 31.06
N LEU A 109 -19.80 -28.33 31.13
CA LEU A 109 -18.58 -28.31 30.33
C LEU A 109 -18.88 -28.45 28.83
N LEU A 110 -19.82 -29.33 28.46
CA LEU A 110 -20.27 -29.49 27.07
C LEU A 110 -20.96 -28.23 26.54
N LEU A 111 -21.79 -27.57 27.36
CA LEU A 111 -22.45 -26.31 27.03
C LEU A 111 -21.43 -25.17 26.86
N LEU A 112 -20.43 -25.10 27.73
CA LEU A 112 -19.32 -24.14 27.64
C LEU A 112 -18.50 -24.35 26.36
N LEU A 113 -18.19 -25.61 26.01
CA LEU A 113 -17.49 -25.97 24.79
C LEU A 113 -18.30 -25.59 23.53
N LEU A 114 -19.61 -25.87 23.53
CA LEU A 114 -20.52 -25.48 22.45
C LEU A 114 -20.58 -23.95 22.28
N TRP A 115 -20.64 -23.20 23.39
CA TRP A 115 -20.62 -21.73 23.37
C TRP A 115 -19.28 -21.18 22.85
N LEU A 116 -18.15 -21.80 23.22
CA LEU A 116 -16.83 -21.44 22.71
C LEU A 116 -16.71 -21.69 21.20
N VAL A 117 -17.22 -22.82 20.69
CA VAL A 117 -17.26 -23.12 19.25
C VAL A 117 -18.17 -22.14 18.51
N LEU A 118 -19.32 -21.77 19.08
CA LEU A 118 -20.22 -20.75 18.52
C LEU A 118 -19.55 -19.37 18.45
N LEU A 119 -18.83 -18.97 19.51
CA LEU A 119 -18.05 -17.73 19.56
C LEU A 119 -16.93 -17.73 18.49
N GLN A 120 -16.25 -18.87 18.30
CA GLN A 120 -15.20 -19.02 17.31
C GLN A 120 -15.73 -18.99 15.87
N LEU A 121 -16.92 -19.56 15.62
CA LEU A 121 -17.65 -19.43 14.36
C LEU A 121 -18.09 -17.98 14.09
N LEU A 122 -18.58 -17.27 15.11
CA LEU A 122 -18.96 -15.86 15.00
C LEU A 122 -17.76 -14.97 14.68
N LEU A 123 -16.61 -15.23 15.32
CA LEU A 123 -15.34 -14.54 15.04
C LEU A 123 -14.87 -14.79 13.60
N LEU A 124 -14.97 -16.04 13.11
CA LEU A 124 -14.61 -16.41 11.75
C LEU A 124 -15.53 -15.73 10.72
N LEU A 125 -16.84 -15.64 10.99
CA LEU A 125 -17.81 -14.96 10.16
C LEU A 125 -17.54 -13.44 10.09
N LEU A 126 -17.23 -12.82 11.23
CA LEU A 126 -16.83 -11.41 11.31
C LEU A 126 -15.54 -11.14 10.50
N LEU A 127 -14.55 -12.01 10.62
CA LEU A 127 -13.28 -11.93 9.88
C LEU A 127 -13.51 -12.07 8.37
N LEU A 128 -14.38 -12.99 7.95
CA LEU A 128 -14.76 -13.17 6.55
C LEU A 128 -15.51 -11.94 5.99
N GLN A 129 -16.41 -11.35 6.78
CA GLN A 129 -17.12 -10.12 6.40
C GLN A 129 -16.16 -8.92 6.28
N LEU A 130 -15.19 -8.79 7.19
CA LEU A 130 -14.14 -7.77 7.13
C LEU A 130 -13.24 -7.96 5.89
N LEU A 131 -12.86 -9.20 5.57
CA LEU A 131 -12.09 -9.54 4.37
C LEU A 131 -12.85 -9.21 3.08
N LEU A 132 -14.16 -9.50 3.05
CA LEU A 132 -15.04 -9.16 1.93
C LEU A 132 -15.17 -7.64 1.74
N LEU A 133 -15.30 -6.89 2.84
CA LEU A 133 -15.33 -5.42 2.81
C LEU A 133 -14.01 -4.82 2.32
N LEU A 134 -12.86 -5.37 2.76
CA LEU A 134 -11.53 -4.97 2.31
C LEU A 134 -11.35 -5.25 0.80
N LEU A 135 -11.79 -6.42 0.32
CA LEU A 135 -11.76 -6.78 -1.10
C LEU A 135 -12.65 -5.85 -1.95
N LEU A 136 -13.84 -5.49 -1.45
CA LEU A 136 -14.74 -4.55 -2.11
C LEU A 136 -14.13 -3.13 -2.19
N MET A 137 -13.48 -2.67 -1.12
CA MET A 137 -12.77 -1.39 -1.09
C MET A 137 -11.59 -1.38 -2.08
N LEU A 138 -10.83 -2.48 -2.16
CA LEU A 138 -9.74 -2.64 -3.12
C LEU A 138 -10.25 -2.65 -4.57
N LEU A 139 -11.36 -3.32 -4.84
CA LEU A 139 -12.01 -3.34 -6.16
C LEU A 139 -12.52 -1.94 -6.56
N LEU A 140 -13.10 -1.19 -5.63
CA LEU A 140 -13.53 0.19 -5.85
C LEU A 140 -12.34 1.12 -6.14
N LEU A 141 -11.23 0.96 -5.42
CA LEU A 141 -9.99 1.70 -5.65
C LEU A 141 -9.38 1.38 -7.03
N LEU A 142 -9.39 0.11 -7.44
CA LEU A 142 -8.95 -0.32 -8.76
C LEU A 142 -9.83 0.26 -9.88
N LEU A 143 -11.15 0.26 -9.69
CA LEU A 143 -12.10 0.87 -10.64
C LEU A 143 -11.87 2.39 -10.77
N LEU A 144 -11.63 3.08 -9.65
CA LEU A 144 -11.30 4.50 -9.63
C LEU A 144 -9.98 4.79 -10.36
N LEU A 145 -8.96 3.94 -10.17
CA LEU A 145 -7.67 4.06 -10.87
C LEU A 145 -7.81 3.86 -12.38
N ILE A 146 -8.63 2.89 -12.81
CA ILE A 146 -8.93 2.65 -14.24
C ILE A 146 -9.69 3.85 -14.84
N LEU A 147 -10.66 4.41 -14.11
CA LEU A 147 -11.40 5.61 -14.53
C LEU A 147 -10.48 6.83 -14.66
N LEU A 148 -9.55 7.02 -13.70
CA LEU A 148 -8.56 8.09 -13.74
C LEU A 148 -7.59 7.93 -14.92
N LEU A 149 -7.13 6.71 -15.20
CA LEU A 149 -6.27 6.41 -16.35
C LEU A 149 -6.99 6.67 -17.69
N LEU A 150 -8.27 6.30 -17.79
CA LEU A 150 -9.08 6.57 -18.99
C LEU A 150 -9.35 8.07 -19.18
N LEU A 151 -9.57 8.82 -18.09
CA LEU A 151 -9.68 10.27 -18.12
C LEU A 151 -8.37 10.93 -18.59
N LEU A 152 -7.22 10.48 -18.05
CA LEU A 152 -5.89 10.95 -18.45
C LEU A 152 -5.61 10.67 -19.93
N LEU A 153 -5.94 9.46 -20.41
CA LEU A 153 -5.81 9.09 -21.82
C LEU A 153 -6.69 9.97 -22.73
N ARG A 154 -7.91 10.29 -22.31
CA ARG A 154 -8.81 11.21 -23.04
C ARG A 154 -8.23 12.63 -23.10
N ILE A 155 -7.66 13.14 -22.01
CA ILE A 155 -6.99 14.45 -21.97
C ILE A 155 -5.76 14.45 -22.89
N LEU A 156 -4.94 13.40 -22.86
CA LEU A 156 -3.78 13.25 -23.73
C LEU A 156 -4.15 13.21 -25.22
N LEU A 157 -5.24 12.51 -25.58
CA LEU A 157 -5.75 12.46 -26.94
C LEU A 157 -6.26 13.82 -27.42
N LEU A 158 -6.97 14.57 -26.57
CA LEU A 158 -7.39 15.94 -26.87
C LEU A 158 -6.20 16.90 -27.03
N LEU A 159 -5.16 16.77 -26.21
CA LEU A 159 -3.93 17.54 -26.33
C LEU A 159 -3.17 17.22 -27.63
N LEU A 160 -3.10 15.95 -28.02
CA LEU A 160 -2.51 15.51 -29.27
C LEU A 160 -3.29 16.04 -30.49
N LEU A 161 -4.62 16.03 -30.44
CA LEU A 161 -5.49 16.60 -31.47
C LEU A 161 -5.30 18.12 -31.60
N LEU A 162 -5.19 18.83 -30.48
CA LEU A 162 -4.92 20.27 -30.44
C LEU A 162 -3.53 20.60 -31.03
N LEU A 163 -2.51 19.81 -30.71
CA LEU A 163 -1.16 19.95 -31.26
C LEU A 163 -1.15 19.70 -32.78
N LEU A 164 -1.88 18.68 -33.26
CA LEU A 164 -2.03 18.40 -34.68
C LEU A 164 -2.75 19.54 -35.43
N LEU A 165 -3.80 20.11 -34.83
CA LEU A 165 -4.52 21.27 -35.37
C LEU A 165 -3.62 22.52 -35.45
N LEU A 166 -2.81 22.77 -34.41
CA LEU A 166 -1.85 23.86 -34.38
C LEU A 166 -0.75 23.69 -35.45
N LEU A 167 -0.25 22.47 -35.64
CA LEU A 167 0.72 22.13 -36.68
C LEU A 167 0.13 22.33 -38.10
N LEU A 168 -1.12 21.93 -38.31
CA LEU A 168 -1.83 22.14 -39.57
C LEU A 168 -2.05 23.63 -39.86
N LEU A 169 -2.41 24.43 -38.84
CA LEU A 169 -2.56 25.88 -38.96
C LEU A 169 -1.22 26.56 -39.29
N LEU A 170 -0.12 26.13 -38.66
CA LEU A 170 1.22 26.62 -38.94
C LEU A 170 1.67 26.28 -40.38
N LEU A 171 1.38 25.07 -40.85
CA LEU A 171 1.66 24.65 -42.23
C LEU A 171 0.85 25.47 -43.25
N LEU A 172 -0.43 25.75 -42.96
CA LEU A 172 -1.29 26.59 -43.80
C LEU A 172 -0.79 28.04 -43.85
N LEU A 173 -0.34 28.59 -42.72
CA LEU A 173 0.24 29.92 -42.64
C LEU A 173 1.56 30.02 -43.43
N LEU A 174 2.41 29.00 -43.35
CA LEU A 174 3.66 28.90 -44.12
C LEU A 174 3.38 28.81 -45.63
N LEU A 175 2.37 28.03 -46.04
CA LEU A 175 1.94 27.93 -47.44
C LEU A 175 1.39 29.27 -47.97
N LEU A 176 0.60 29.99 -47.16
CA LEU A 176 0.09 31.32 -47.50
C LEU A 176 1.21 32.35 -47.64
N LEU A 177 2.22 32.31 -46.75
CA LEU A 177 3.39 33.18 -46.81
C LEU A 177 4.24 32.88 -48.07
N LEU A 178 4.42 31.61 -48.42
CA LEU A 178 5.11 31.19 -49.64
C LEU A 178 4.38 31.66 -50.91
N LEU A 179 3.05 31.56 -50.93
CA LEU A 179 2.22 32.05 -52.03
C LEU A 179 2.29 33.58 -52.17
N LEU A 180 2.29 34.32 -51.06
CA LEU A 180 2.47 35.77 -51.04
C LEU A 180 3.85 36.18 -51.55
N LEU A 181 4.91 35.47 -51.15
CA LEU A 181 6.27 35.69 -51.63
C LEU A 181 6.39 35.43 -53.13
N LEU A 182 5.76 34.36 -53.64
CA LEU A 182 5.72 34.04 -55.07
C LEU A 182 4.97 35.12 -55.87
N LEU A 183 3.86 35.62 -55.35
CA LEU A 183 3.10 36.72 -55.97
C LEU A 183 3.91 38.03 -56.00
N LEU A 184 4.63 38.35 -54.93
CA LEU A 184 5.52 39.51 -54.87
C LEU A 184 6.68 39.40 -55.86
N LEU A 185 7.28 38.20 -55.99
CA LEU A 185 8.33 37.92 -56.98
C LEU A 185 7.81 38.05 -58.41
N LEU A 186 6.60 37.57 -58.70
CA LEU A 186 5.95 37.71 -60.00
C LEU A 186 5.65 39.18 -60.33
N LEU A 187 5.19 39.97 -59.36
CA LEU A 187 4.97 41.41 -59.51
C LEU A 187 6.28 42.16 -59.77
N LEU A 188 7.35 41.83 -59.05
CA LEU A 188 8.68 42.41 -59.27
C LEU A 188 9.22 42.08 -60.67
N LEU A 189 9.04 40.84 -61.13
CA LEU A 189 9.40 40.42 -62.49
C LEU A 189 8.60 41.18 -63.55
N LEU A 190 7.30 41.38 -63.35
CA LEU A 190 6.44 42.15 -64.25
C LEU A 190 6.87 43.63 -64.33
N ILE A 191 7.23 44.23 -63.20
CA ILE A 191 7.76 45.60 -63.13
C ILE A 191 9.12 45.68 -63.87
N LEU A 192 10.00 44.70 -63.69
CA LEU A 192 11.29 44.64 -64.40
C LEU A 192 11.11 44.52 -65.92
N ILE A 193 10.16 43.70 -66.37
CA ILE A 193 9.80 43.58 -67.80
C ILE A 193 9.23 44.89 -68.34
N LEU A 194 8.38 45.58 -67.59
CA LEU A 194 7.82 46.89 -67.98
C LEU A 194 8.91 47.96 -68.10
N ILE A 195 9.87 48.00 -67.17
CA ILE A 195 11.04 48.89 -67.22
C ILE A 195 11.91 48.58 -68.44
N LEU A 196 12.13 47.30 -68.75
CA LEU A 196 12.90 46.87 -69.94
C LEU A 196 12.22 47.28 -71.25
N ILE A 197 10.89 47.14 -71.34
CA ILE A 197 10.10 47.58 -72.50
C ILE A 197 10.15 49.11 -72.63
N LEU A 198 10.00 49.86 -71.53
CA LEU A 198 10.10 51.32 -71.54
C LEU A 198 11.49 51.80 -71.98
N LEU A 199 12.56 51.16 -71.48
CA LEU A 199 13.93 51.44 -71.89
C LEU A 199 14.15 51.16 -73.39
N LEU A 200 13.62 50.05 -73.90
CA LEU A 200 13.66 49.71 -75.32
C LEU A 200 12.93 50.75 -76.19
N ILE A 201 11.77 51.25 -75.75
CA ILE A 201 11.03 52.32 -76.43
C ILE A 201 11.83 53.63 -76.43
N ILE A 202 12.48 53.98 -75.32
CA ILE A 202 13.34 55.18 -75.24
C ILE A 202 14.54 55.06 -76.18
N ILE A 203 15.19 53.90 -76.24
CA ILE A 203 16.31 53.63 -77.17
C ILE A 203 15.84 53.73 -78.63
N LEU A 204 14.67 53.16 -78.96
CA LEU A 204 14.10 53.22 -80.30
C LEU A 204 13.73 54.66 -80.71
N LEU A 205 13.16 55.45 -79.79
CA LEU A 205 12.82 56.85 -80.01
C LEU A 205 14.08 57.71 -80.20
N LEU A 206 15.13 57.46 -79.41
CA LEU A 206 16.43 58.13 -79.56
C LEU A 206 17.09 57.80 -80.90
N LEU A 207 17.02 56.54 -81.34
CA LEU A 207 17.51 56.09 -82.65
C LEU A 207 16.72 56.74 -83.80
N LEU A 208 15.41 56.85 -83.68
CA LEU A 208 14.54 57.52 -84.65
C LEU A 208 14.83 59.03 -84.72
N LEU A 209 15.05 59.68 -83.58
CA LEU A 209 15.42 61.10 -83.52
C LEU A 209 16.81 61.34 -84.15
N LEU A 210 17.78 60.46 -83.90
CA LEU A 210 19.10 60.50 -84.52
C LEU A 210 19.02 60.32 -86.05
N LEU A 211 18.18 59.39 -86.53
CA LEU A 211 17.92 59.17 -87.96
C LEU A 211 17.24 60.38 -88.61
N LEU A 212 16.28 61.01 -87.93
CA LEU A 212 15.62 62.24 -88.39
C LEU A 212 16.60 63.42 -88.46
N LEU A 213 17.47 63.57 -87.47
CA LEU A 213 18.52 64.59 -87.45
C LEU A 213 19.53 64.38 -88.59
N LEU A 214 19.92 63.13 -88.85
CA LEU A 214 20.79 62.76 -89.97
C LEU A 214 20.13 63.05 -91.33
N LEU A 215 18.84 62.77 -91.48
CA LEU A 215 18.05 63.07 -92.68
C LEU A 215 17.91 64.59 -92.89
N LEU A 216 17.68 65.36 -91.82
CA LEU A 216 17.62 66.82 -91.87
C LEU A 216 18.99 67.44 -92.24
N LEU A 217 20.08 66.90 -91.71
CA LEU A 217 21.44 67.31 -92.06
C LEU A 217 21.75 67.00 -93.54
N LEU A 218 21.33 65.84 -94.04
CA LEU A 218 21.46 65.46 -95.45
C LEU A 218 20.63 66.37 -96.37
N LEU A 219 19.41 66.73 -95.96
CA LEU A 219 18.54 67.65 -96.70
C LEU A 219 19.13 69.08 -96.71
N LEU A 220 19.69 69.55 -95.59
CA LEU A 220 20.37 70.84 -95.50
C LEU A 220 21.62 70.87 -96.39
N LEU A 221 22.40 69.79 -96.41
CA LEU A 221 23.56 69.63 -97.29
C LEU A 221 23.16 69.64 -98.77
N LEU A 222 22.05 68.96 -99.12
CA LEU A 222 21.49 68.95 -100.47
C LEU A 222 20.98 70.35 -100.89
N LEU A 223 20.31 71.08 -99.98
CA LEU A 223 19.86 72.44 -100.22
C LEU A 223 21.04 73.42 -100.40
N LEU A 224 22.09 73.27 -99.59
CA LEU A 224 23.33 74.05 -99.72
C LEU A 224 24.04 73.77 -101.06
N LEU A 225 24.09 72.49 -101.48
CA LEU A 225 24.62 72.09 -102.77
C LEU A 225 23.80 72.66 -103.94
N LEU A 226 22.46 72.66 -103.82
CA LEU A 226 21.56 73.25 -104.81
C LEU A 226 21.72 74.78 -104.89
N LEU A 227 21.84 75.46 -103.74
CA LEU A 227 22.11 76.90 -103.68
C LEU A 227 23.46 77.25 -104.31
N LEU A 228 24.49 76.45 -104.05
CA LEU A 228 25.81 76.60 -104.68
C LEU A 228 25.74 76.39 -106.20
N LEU A 229 24.96 75.41 -106.67
CA LEU A 229 24.73 75.16 -108.09
C LEU A 229 23.96 76.31 -108.76
N ILE A 230 22.96 76.89 -108.10
CA ILE A 230 22.21 78.06 -108.59
C ILE A 230 23.11 79.29 -108.63
N LEU A 231 23.95 79.52 -107.62
CA LEU A 231 24.92 80.61 -107.58
C LEU A 231 25.96 80.49 -108.71
N LEU A 232 26.47 79.27 -108.94
CA LEU A 232 27.37 78.95 -110.04
C LEU A 232 26.71 79.22 -111.41
N LEU A 233 25.46 78.77 -111.61
CA LEU A 233 24.71 78.98 -112.84
C LEU A 233 24.35 80.46 -113.05
N LEU A 234 24.05 81.21 -111.98
CA LEU A 234 23.87 82.67 -112.04
C LEU A 234 25.18 83.37 -112.42
N MET A 235 26.33 82.93 -111.90
CA MET A 235 27.63 83.47 -112.29
C MET A 235 27.91 83.22 -113.79
N PHE A 236 27.62 82.02 -114.29
CA PHE A 236 27.70 81.72 -115.72
C PHE A 236 26.71 82.58 -116.54
N ALA A 237 25.49 82.80 -116.07
CA ALA A 237 24.51 83.64 -116.74
C ALA A 237 24.92 85.13 -116.77
N VAL A 238 25.54 85.64 -115.70
CA VAL A 238 26.10 87.01 -115.67
C VAL A 238 27.30 87.13 -116.61
N ILE A 239 28.20 86.14 -116.64
CA ILE A 239 29.32 86.11 -117.59
C ILE A 239 28.79 86.06 -119.03
N ALA A 240 27.79 85.22 -119.32
CA ALA A 240 27.16 85.15 -120.64
C ALA A 240 26.42 86.45 -121.01
N ALA A 241 25.80 87.14 -120.05
CA ALA A 241 25.16 88.42 -120.26
C ALA A 241 26.17 89.55 -120.50
N ILE A 242 27.32 89.55 -119.82
CA ILE A 242 28.44 90.48 -120.09
C ILE A 242 28.95 90.22 -121.51
N VAL A 243 29.32 88.97 -121.84
CA VAL A 243 29.77 88.60 -123.20
C VAL A 243 28.73 88.94 -124.27
N ALA A 244 27.43 88.73 -124.01
CA ALA A 244 26.37 89.11 -124.95
C ALA A 244 26.19 90.63 -125.06
N THR A 245 26.42 91.39 -123.98
CA THR A 245 26.36 92.87 -124.00
C THR A 245 27.58 93.44 -124.72
N ASP A 246 28.77 92.88 -124.49
CA ASP A 246 30.00 93.21 -125.22
C ASP A 246 29.87 92.84 -126.69
N CYS A 247 29.31 91.67 -127.03
CA CYS A 247 29.00 91.29 -128.41
C CYS A 247 27.96 92.22 -129.05
N CYS A 248 26.90 92.62 -128.33
CA CYS A 248 25.91 93.57 -128.84
C CYS A 248 26.48 94.99 -128.98
N TYR A 249 27.35 95.42 -128.06
CA TYR A 249 28.05 96.71 -128.14
C TYR A 249 29.05 96.71 -129.29
N TYR A 250 29.83 95.63 -129.44
CA TYR A 250 30.75 95.43 -130.57
C TYR A 250 29.98 95.32 -131.89
N TYR A 251 28.82 94.66 -131.92
CA TYR A 251 27.96 94.58 -133.11
C TYR A 251 27.27 95.90 -133.42
N ASN A 252 26.90 96.73 -132.43
CA ASN A 252 26.28 98.03 -132.67
C ASN A 252 27.31 99.12 -133.02
N ASN A 253 28.53 99.07 -132.44
CA ASN A 253 29.67 99.83 -132.94
C ASN A 253 30.03 99.39 -134.37
N ASN A 254 30.07 98.08 -134.64
CA ASN A 254 30.24 97.59 -136.01
C ASN A 254 29.06 98.01 -136.88
N TYR A 255 27.81 98.04 -136.42
CA TYR A 255 26.68 98.50 -137.25
C TYR A 255 26.75 100.01 -137.52
N TYR A 256 27.26 100.81 -136.59
CA TYR A 256 27.57 102.22 -136.84
C TYR A 256 28.71 102.36 -137.87
N TYR A 257 29.77 101.54 -137.74
CA TYR A 257 30.84 101.43 -138.72
C TYR A 257 30.36 100.90 -140.08
N TYR A 258 29.40 99.98 -140.11
CA TYR A 258 28.95 99.21 -141.27
C TYR A 258 27.76 99.89 -141.96
N TYR A 259 27.04 100.79 -141.30
CA TYR A 259 26.23 101.81 -141.98
C TYR A 259 27.12 102.84 -142.71
N TYR A 260 28.37 103.02 -142.25
CA TYR A 260 29.40 103.78 -142.96
C TYR A 260 30.12 102.94 -144.04
N TYR A 261 30.37 101.65 -143.80
CA TYR A 261 31.26 100.80 -144.60
C TYR A 261 30.53 99.86 -145.58
N ASN A 262 29.31 99.40 -145.29
CA ASN A 262 28.54 98.50 -146.16
C ASN A 262 27.86 99.22 -147.35
N ASN A 263 28.45 100.34 -147.78
CA ASN A 263 28.52 100.63 -149.22
C ASN A 263 29.45 99.62 -149.96
N TYR A 264 30.22 98.79 -149.23
CA TYR A 264 31.23 97.88 -149.78
C TYR A 264 31.11 96.41 -149.25
N TYR A 265 30.27 95.62 -149.92
CA TYR A 265 30.40 94.15 -150.17
C TYR A 265 30.19 93.11 -149.02
N THR A 266 29.89 91.86 -149.40
CA THR A 266 29.26 90.78 -148.58
C THR A 266 29.83 89.36 -148.85
N ASN A 267 29.90 88.42 -147.85
CA ASN A 267 29.66 86.93 -147.94
C ASN A 267 30.22 85.96 -146.80
N ILE A 268 29.34 85.19 -146.09
CA ILE A 268 29.22 83.68 -145.92
C ILE A 268 30.22 82.72 -145.10
N THR A 269 29.72 81.65 -144.38
CA THR A 269 30.30 80.34 -143.77
C THR A 269 30.11 79.88 -142.24
N THR A 270 30.71 78.74 -141.74
CA THR A 270 30.03 77.59 -140.98
C THR A 270 30.84 76.56 -140.05
N THR A 271 30.17 75.57 -139.36
CA THR A 271 30.55 74.15 -138.82
C THR A 271 31.37 73.86 -137.48
N THR A 272 31.43 72.71 -136.69
CA THR A 272 30.58 71.54 -136.14
C THR A 272 31.31 70.50 -135.13
N ALA A 273 30.58 69.62 -134.34
CA ALA A 273 30.93 68.24 -133.72
C ALA A 273 31.61 68.05 -132.27
N THR A 274 31.70 66.92 -131.45
CA THR A 274 31.01 65.57 -131.09
C THR A 274 31.58 64.77 -129.80
N THR A 275 30.98 63.60 -129.34
CA THR A 275 31.51 62.36 -128.56
C THR A 275 31.82 62.29 -126.99
N THR A 276 31.92 61.19 -126.13
CA THR A 276 31.32 59.79 -125.84
C THR A 276 31.81 58.98 -124.52
N THR A 277 31.03 57.96 -123.98
CA THR A 277 31.34 56.63 -123.25
C THR A 277 31.70 56.31 -121.71
N THR A 278 31.14 55.17 -121.12
CA THR A 278 31.57 54.18 -119.99
C THR A 278 31.20 54.23 -118.44
N ALA A 279 31.22 53.08 -117.65
CA ALA A 279 30.85 52.86 -116.18
C ALA A 279 31.19 51.45 -115.47
N ALA A 280 31.14 51.23 -114.10
CA ALA A 280 30.85 49.95 -113.26
C ALA A 280 31.49 49.60 -111.80
N THR A 281 30.73 48.92 -110.86
CA THR A 281 30.99 47.77 -109.82
C THR A 281 31.69 47.71 -108.36
N SER A 282 31.01 47.07 -107.34
CA SER A 282 31.34 45.90 -106.35
C SER A 282 31.98 45.84 -104.88
N ALA A 283 31.30 45.08 -103.93
CA ALA A 283 31.67 44.01 -102.89
C ALA A 283 32.42 44.14 -101.47
N THR A 284 32.11 43.28 -100.42
CA THR A 284 32.94 42.75 -99.21
C THR A 284 32.16 42.03 -98.02
N THR A 285 32.77 41.16 -97.12
CA THR A 285 32.17 40.49 -95.86
C THR A 285 33.18 39.84 -94.79
N ALA A 286 32.81 39.51 -93.50
CA ALA A 286 33.52 38.65 -92.45
C ALA A 286 32.75 38.37 -91.08
N THR A 287 33.07 37.33 -90.22
CA THR A 287 32.27 36.91 -88.99
C THR A 287 32.96 36.47 -87.59
N PRO A 288 32.85 35.26 -86.90
CA PRO A 288 32.55 35.12 -85.42
C PRO A 288 33.34 34.11 -84.47
N ALA A 289 33.09 33.99 -83.13
CA ALA A 289 33.69 32.98 -82.17
C ALA A 289 33.01 32.70 -80.76
N THR A 290 33.30 31.53 -80.11
CA THR A 290 33.09 31.08 -78.66
C THR A 290 31.64 30.78 -78.12
N ALA A 291 31.31 30.04 -77.01
CA ALA A 291 31.94 29.12 -75.98
C ALA A 291 30.86 28.19 -75.26
N ALA A 292 31.16 27.42 -74.16
CA ALA A 292 30.25 26.38 -73.54
C ALA A 292 30.46 25.98 -72.01
N THR A 293 29.73 24.95 -71.49
CA THR A 293 29.69 24.22 -70.15
C THR A 293 28.70 24.74 -69.04
N VAL A 294 28.05 24.01 -68.08
CA VAL A 294 27.93 22.60 -67.51
C VAL A 294 28.68 22.31 -66.17
N GLY A 295 28.18 21.63 -65.09
CA GLY A 295 26.86 21.04 -64.68
C GLY A 295 26.90 20.01 -63.47
N THR A 296 25.75 19.45 -62.99
CA THR A 296 25.52 18.28 -62.03
C THR A 296 25.82 18.41 -60.49
N ALA A 297 25.47 17.52 -59.51
CA ALA A 297 24.25 16.69 -59.18
C ALA A 297 24.31 15.90 -57.80
N ALA A 298 23.14 15.49 -57.24
CA ALA A 298 22.79 14.23 -56.49
C ALA A 298 23.25 13.86 -55.02
N THR A 299 22.65 12.74 -54.49
CA THR A 299 22.83 11.96 -53.20
C THR A 299 22.09 12.43 -51.91
N ALA A 300 21.59 11.64 -50.90
CA ALA A 300 21.21 10.21 -50.64
C ALA A 300 21.92 9.47 -49.45
N GLY A 301 21.19 8.85 -48.47
CA GLY A 301 21.77 7.84 -47.54
C GLY A 301 21.17 7.58 -46.10
N THR A 302 20.31 6.56 -45.97
CA THR A 302 20.18 5.48 -44.91
C THR A 302 20.64 5.55 -43.42
N ALA A 303 19.68 5.30 -42.50
CA ALA A 303 19.54 4.15 -41.54
C ALA A 303 20.31 3.94 -40.17
N ALA A 304 19.50 3.70 -39.10
CA ALA A 304 19.52 2.57 -38.12
C ALA A 304 20.36 2.50 -36.78
N SER A 305 19.62 2.37 -35.66
CA SER A 305 19.70 1.32 -34.57
C SER A 305 20.59 1.41 -33.29
N ALA A 306 20.00 0.93 -32.17
CA ALA A 306 20.59 0.37 -30.92
C ALA A 306 21.36 1.29 -29.91
N ALA A 307 21.57 0.96 -28.61
CA ALA A 307 20.83 0.18 -27.58
C ALA A 307 21.49 0.32 -26.16
N SER A 308 20.80 -0.14 -25.08
CA SER A 308 21.29 -0.42 -23.70
C SER A 308 21.72 0.75 -22.78
N ALA A 309 22.10 0.52 -21.50
CA ALA A 309 21.30 0.09 -20.32
C ALA A 309 22.16 0.03 -19.02
N THR A 310 21.67 0.56 -17.88
CA THR A 310 22.24 0.32 -16.52
C THR A 310 21.24 0.62 -15.39
N ALA A 311 21.27 -0.17 -14.31
CA ALA A 311 20.44 -0.05 -13.09
C ALA A 311 21.05 -0.92 -11.95
N SER A 312 20.82 -0.72 -10.64
CA SER A 312 20.29 0.40 -9.84
C SER A 312 20.46 0.08 -8.33
N THR A 313 20.58 1.07 -7.44
CA THR A 313 20.74 0.86 -5.98
C THR A 313 19.82 1.73 -5.12
N ALA A 314 19.46 1.24 -3.93
CA ALA A 314 18.51 1.86 -2.99
C ALA A 314 19.16 2.24 -1.64
N ALA A 315 18.53 3.16 -0.90
CA ALA A 315 18.78 3.37 0.53
C ALA A 315 17.53 3.95 1.24
N THR A 316 17.31 3.54 2.48
CA THR A 316 16.20 3.96 3.37
C THR A 316 16.60 5.10 4.30
N SER A 317 15.65 6.00 4.63
CA SER A 317 15.47 6.51 6.01
C SER A 317 14.18 7.32 6.16
N ILE A 318 13.47 7.16 7.29
CA ILE A 318 12.35 8.00 7.74
C ILE A 318 12.73 8.57 9.11
N THR A 319 12.61 9.89 9.33
CA THR A 319 12.46 10.46 10.69
C THR A 319 11.82 11.87 10.67
N PHE A 320 11.40 12.33 11.85
CA PHE A 320 10.49 13.48 12.03
C PHE A 320 11.17 14.84 12.27
N ALA A 321 10.43 15.88 11.89
CA ALA A 321 10.32 17.23 12.44
C ALA A 321 11.31 17.76 13.51
N THR A 322 11.80 18.99 13.25
CA THR A 322 12.13 20.01 14.26
C THR A 322 11.50 21.35 13.86
N ALA A 323 11.07 22.17 14.82
CA ALA A 323 10.18 23.31 14.56
C ALA A 323 10.85 24.69 14.59
N SER A 324 10.25 25.62 13.83
CA SER A 324 10.20 27.08 14.04
C SER A 324 11.37 27.79 14.75
N THR A 325 12.27 28.38 13.97
CA THR A 325 13.03 29.56 14.40
C THR A 325 12.14 30.80 14.32
N ALA A 326 11.77 31.38 15.46
CA ALA A 326 11.01 32.64 15.49
C ALA A 326 11.94 33.85 15.28
N ALA A 327 11.63 34.71 14.31
CA ALA A 327 12.41 35.90 13.99
C ALA A 327 11.77 37.18 14.57
N THR A 328 12.64 38.02 15.12
CA THR A 328 12.44 39.39 15.61
C THR A 328 11.54 40.30 14.76
N ALA A 329 10.57 40.99 15.39
CA ALA A 329 10.21 42.39 15.06
C ALA A 329 9.23 43.03 16.07
N SER A 330 9.71 43.92 16.93
CA SER A 330 8.98 45.13 17.37
C SER A 330 9.95 46.14 17.97
N THR A 331 9.72 47.44 17.75
CA THR A 331 10.65 48.53 18.10
C THR A 331 9.89 49.75 18.61
N ALA A 332 10.44 50.45 19.60
CA ALA A 332 10.01 51.79 20.06
C ALA A 332 8.63 51.83 20.78
N THR A 333 8.30 52.79 21.66
CA THR A 333 9.05 53.97 22.16
C THR A 333 8.59 54.35 23.59
N THR A 334 9.48 55.00 24.37
CA THR A 334 9.25 56.00 25.47
C THR A 334 7.83 56.17 26.06
N THR A 335 7.66 56.26 27.40
CA THR A 335 8.08 57.45 28.20
C THR A 335 8.40 57.23 29.69
N THR A 336 9.27 58.13 30.19
CA THR A 336 9.43 58.72 31.55
C THR A 336 8.25 58.58 32.54
N THR A 337 8.42 58.54 33.88
CA THR A 337 9.23 59.47 34.74
C THR A 337 9.87 58.85 36.00
N ALA A 338 10.73 59.63 36.69
CA ALA A 338 11.34 59.40 38.01
C ALA A 338 10.28 59.34 39.17
N THR A 339 10.56 58.96 40.43
CA THR A 339 11.66 59.38 41.35
C THR A 339 11.92 58.41 42.53
N ALA A 340 13.03 58.64 43.26
CA ALA A 340 13.34 58.20 44.65
C ALA A 340 13.55 56.68 44.92
N ALA A 341 14.17 56.23 46.02
CA ALA A 341 15.33 56.72 46.78
C ALA A 341 15.79 55.63 47.79
N THR A 342 17.09 55.34 47.85
CA THR A 342 17.86 54.76 48.99
C THR A 342 17.14 53.87 50.04
N ALA A 343 17.36 52.53 49.99
CA ALA A 343 17.27 51.65 51.17
C ALA A 343 18.05 50.32 51.02
N SER A 344 18.44 49.74 52.17
CA SER A 344 18.75 48.30 52.41
C SER A 344 19.73 47.56 51.47
N ALA A 345 21.04 47.74 51.67
CA ALA A 345 22.07 46.80 51.23
C ALA A 345 22.17 45.58 52.19
N ALA A 346 21.12 44.76 52.24
CA ALA A 346 20.94 43.74 53.29
C ALA A 346 20.31 42.40 52.86
N THR A 347 20.16 42.14 51.55
CA THR A 347 19.40 40.99 51.02
C THR A 347 20.23 39.97 50.24
N ASP A 348 21.47 40.28 49.88
CA ASP A 348 22.22 39.48 48.88
C ASP A 348 22.87 38.20 49.47
N ALA A 349 22.95 38.10 50.81
CA ALA A 349 23.56 36.95 51.49
C ALA A 349 22.63 35.71 51.58
N SER A 350 21.30 35.89 51.58
CA SER A 350 20.34 34.78 51.74
C SER A 350 19.99 34.08 50.42
N ALA A 351 20.01 34.80 49.30
CA ALA A 351 19.73 34.24 47.97
C ALA A 351 20.79 33.23 47.49
N ALA A 352 22.07 33.46 47.85
CA ALA A 352 23.17 32.57 47.50
C ALA A 352 23.09 31.21 48.24
N ALA A 353 22.64 31.20 49.50
CA ALA A 353 22.47 29.97 50.27
C ALA A 353 21.33 29.08 49.71
N ALA A 354 20.21 29.70 49.31
CA ALA A 354 19.06 28.99 48.73
C ALA A 354 19.36 28.35 47.37
N THR A 355 20.20 28.98 46.55
CA THR A 355 20.62 28.46 45.25
C THR A 355 21.65 27.32 45.38
N ALA A 356 22.56 27.38 46.35
CA ALA A 356 23.46 26.27 46.66
C ALA A 356 22.70 25.02 47.17
N ALA A 357 21.73 25.19 48.06
CA ALA A 357 20.94 24.09 48.62
C ALA A 357 20.06 23.37 47.57
N THR A 358 19.48 24.13 46.63
CA THR A 358 18.70 23.55 45.53
C THR A 358 19.58 22.81 44.52
N ALA A 359 20.76 23.33 44.17
CA ALA A 359 21.71 22.64 43.30
C ALA A 359 22.17 21.29 43.85
N ALA A 360 22.47 21.21 45.15
CA ALA A 360 22.83 19.95 45.81
C ALA A 360 21.69 18.91 45.76
N THR A 361 20.44 19.35 45.90
CA THR A 361 19.26 18.48 45.85
C THR A 361 19.04 17.88 44.45
N TYR A 362 19.19 18.69 43.39
CA TYR A 362 19.06 18.21 42.02
C TYR A 362 20.15 17.18 41.64
N ALA A 363 21.38 17.34 42.13
CA ALA A 363 22.46 16.36 41.91
C ALA A 363 22.14 14.99 42.54
N ALA A 364 21.61 14.96 43.76
CA ALA A 364 21.21 13.72 44.44
C ALA A 364 20.04 13.00 43.74
N THR A 365 19.09 13.77 43.20
CA THR A 365 17.92 13.24 42.47
C THR A 365 18.33 12.64 41.12
N ALA A 366 19.29 13.26 40.42
CA ALA A 366 19.82 12.74 39.16
C ALA A 366 20.55 11.39 39.34
N ALA A 367 21.34 11.24 40.40
CA ALA A 367 22.07 10.00 40.69
C ALA A 367 21.12 8.81 40.98
N THR A 368 20.03 9.05 41.72
CA THR A 368 19.05 8.01 42.08
C THR A 368 18.13 7.62 40.92
N ALA A 369 17.79 8.56 40.03
CA ALA A 369 17.04 8.28 38.80
C ALA A 369 17.79 7.31 37.86
N CYS A 370 19.12 7.44 37.76
CA CYS A 370 19.94 6.61 36.87
C CYS A 370 19.86 5.11 37.25
N THR A 371 19.97 4.78 38.53
CA THR A 371 19.90 3.39 39.03
C THR A 371 18.53 2.74 38.84
N ALA A 372 17.44 3.52 38.87
CA ALA A 372 16.08 3.01 38.68
C ALA A 372 15.79 2.60 37.22
N ALA A 373 16.44 3.26 36.24
CA ALA A 373 16.35 2.89 34.83
C ALA A 373 17.06 1.55 34.55
N THR A 374 18.18 1.27 35.22
CA THR A 374 18.90 0.00 35.06
C THR A 374 18.19 -1.20 35.70
N THR A 375 17.53 -1.04 36.86
CA THR A 375 16.81 -2.16 37.49
C THR A 375 15.54 -2.53 36.73
N THR A 376 14.79 -1.54 36.23
CA THR A 376 13.58 -1.77 35.42
C THR A 376 13.90 -2.45 34.08
N THR A 377 14.95 -2.02 33.37
CA THR A 377 15.38 -2.67 32.12
C THR A 377 15.89 -4.10 32.34
N ILE A 378 16.65 -4.37 33.42
CA ILE A 378 17.06 -5.73 33.78
C ILE A 378 15.86 -6.62 34.10
N LEU A 379 14.86 -6.12 34.85
CA LEU A 379 13.65 -6.88 35.16
C LEU A 379 12.84 -7.22 33.90
N ILE A 380 12.70 -6.27 32.96
CA ILE A 380 12.01 -6.50 31.67
C ILE A 380 12.75 -7.56 30.84
N LEU A 381 14.09 -7.51 30.78
CA LEU A 381 14.90 -8.52 30.07
C LEU A 381 14.78 -9.90 30.72
N LEU A 382 14.79 -9.99 32.05
CA LEU A 382 14.64 -11.24 32.80
C LEU A 382 13.23 -11.83 32.61
N GLN A 383 12.19 -10.98 32.61
CA GLN A 383 10.81 -11.38 32.34
C GLN A 383 10.62 -11.87 30.89
N LEU A 384 11.24 -11.21 29.90
CA LEU A 384 11.28 -11.67 28.51
C LEU A 384 11.99 -13.02 28.37
N LEU A 385 13.15 -13.18 29.00
CA LEU A 385 13.91 -14.44 28.97
C LEU A 385 13.14 -15.59 29.63
N LEU A 386 12.43 -15.32 30.73
CA LEU A 386 11.56 -16.31 31.38
C LEU A 386 10.34 -16.68 30.53
N LEU A 387 9.72 -15.71 29.84
CA LEU A 387 8.66 -15.95 28.86
C LEU A 387 9.16 -16.81 27.68
N GLN A 388 10.36 -16.54 27.19
CA GLN A 388 10.98 -17.27 26.08
C GLN A 388 11.36 -18.71 26.47
N LEU A 389 11.83 -18.91 27.71
CA LEU A 389 12.06 -20.24 28.28
C LEU A 389 10.75 -21.03 28.45
N LEU A 390 9.69 -20.39 28.94
CA LEU A 390 8.35 -20.98 29.08
C LEU A 390 7.80 -21.43 27.71
N LEU A 391 7.97 -20.60 26.68
CA LEU A 391 7.54 -20.90 25.32
C LEU A 391 8.34 -22.06 24.69
N LEU A 392 9.64 -22.14 24.96
CA LEU A 392 10.48 -23.28 24.57
C LEU A 392 10.04 -24.59 25.25
N LEU A 393 9.73 -24.52 26.56
CA LEU A 393 9.23 -25.66 27.33
C LEU A 393 7.86 -26.14 26.81
N LEU A 394 6.96 -25.21 26.47
CA LEU A 394 5.65 -25.51 25.88
C LEU A 394 5.79 -26.18 24.50
N LEU A 395 6.73 -25.71 23.67
CA LEU A 395 7.04 -26.31 22.36
C LEU A 395 7.59 -27.74 22.51
N LEU A 396 8.47 -27.97 23.48
CA LEU A 396 9.02 -29.29 23.79
C LEU A 396 7.92 -30.27 24.26
N LEU A 397 7.02 -29.80 25.12
CA LEU A 397 5.87 -30.58 25.60
C LEU A 397 4.91 -30.94 24.47
N LEU A 398 4.65 -30.00 23.56
CA LEU A 398 3.81 -30.22 22.37
C LEU A 398 4.43 -31.26 21.43
N LEU A 399 5.75 -31.17 21.20
CA LEU A 399 6.49 -32.14 20.38
C LEU A 399 6.42 -33.55 20.98
N LEU A 400 6.60 -33.68 22.30
CA LEU A 400 6.50 -34.94 23.03
C LEU A 400 5.10 -35.54 22.94
N LEU A 401 4.05 -34.72 23.09
CA LEU A 401 2.66 -35.13 22.97
C LEU A 401 2.33 -35.64 21.55
N LEU A 402 2.83 -34.96 20.51
CA LEU A 402 2.62 -35.32 19.11
C LEU A 402 3.33 -36.65 18.77
N LEU A 403 4.55 -36.86 19.27
CA LEU A 403 5.29 -38.12 19.15
C LEU A 403 4.58 -39.27 19.88
N LEU A 404 4.07 -39.03 21.09
CA LEU A 404 3.26 -40.00 21.84
C LEU A 404 1.98 -40.39 21.07
N LEU A 405 1.30 -39.42 20.47
CA LEU A 405 0.10 -39.64 19.64
C LEU A 405 0.43 -40.45 18.38
N GLN A 406 1.56 -40.21 17.74
CA GLN A 406 2.04 -40.98 16.59
C GLN A 406 2.31 -42.45 16.98
N VAL A 407 2.96 -42.70 18.12
CA VAL A 407 3.19 -44.06 18.63
C VAL A 407 1.87 -44.75 18.97
N LEU A 408 0.93 -44.04 19.62
CA LEU A 408 -0.40 -44.58 19.93
C LEU A 408 -1.17 -44.96 18.65
N LEU A 409 -1.10 -44.13 17.60
CA LEU A 409 -1.72 -44.41 16.30
C LEU A 409 -1.08 -45.62 15.61
N GLN A 410 0.25 -45.78 15.68
CA GLN A 410 0.94 -46.95 15.17
C GLN A 410 0.53 -48.23 15.91
N VAL A 411 0.45 -48.19 17.25
CA VAL A 411 -0.02 -49.33 18.07
C VAL A 411 -1.47 -49.68 17.75
N LEU A 412 -2.35 -48.69 17.60
CA LEU A 412 -3.75 -48.89 17.23
C LEU A 412 -3.89 -49.53 15.84
N LEU A 413 -3.11 -49.07 14.86
CA LEU A 413 -3.13 -49.62 13.50
C LEU A 413 -2.56 -51.04 13.44
N LEU A 414 -1.54 -51.35 14.25
CA LEU A 414 -0.98 -52.70 14.38
C LEU A 414 -1.98 -53.65 15.07
N LEU A 415 -2.70 -53.19 16.10
CA LEU A 415 -3.82 -53.91 16.72
C LEU A 415 -4.95 -54.18 15.73
N LEU A 416 -5.33 -53.19 14.91
CA LEU A 416 -6.37 -53.33 13.88
C LEU A 416 -5.97 -54.37 12.82
N LEU A 417 -4.70 -54.34 12.38
CA LEU A 417 -4.17 -55.28 11.40
C LEU A 417 -4.07 -56.70 11.97
N LEU A 418 -3.72 -56.86 13.24
CA LEU A 418 -3.69 -58.15 13.93
C LEU A 418 -5.11 -58.71 14.15
N LEU A 419 -6.09 -57.86 14.46
CA LEU A 419 -7.51 -58.24 14.53
C LEU A 419 -8.04 -58.74 13.17
N LEU A 420 -7.67 -58.04 12.09
CA LEU A 420 -8.07 -58.36 10.72
C LEU A 420 -7.35 -59.60 10.14
N LEU A 421 -6.28 -60.08 10.78
CA LEU A 421 -5.58 -61.32 10.43
C LEU A 421 -6.11 -62.54 11.22
N LEU A 422 -6.98 -62.31 12.21
CA LEU A 422 -7.55 -63.32 13.11
C LEU A 422 -9.01 -63.68 12.75
N LEU A 423 -9.54 -63.12 11.66
CA LEU A 423 -10.95 -63.12 11.25
C LEU A 423 -11.09 -63.59 9.79
#